data_AF-A0A3D0G8W2-F1
#
_entry.id   AF-A0A3D0G8W2-F1
#
_cell.length_a   1.000
_cell.length_b   1.000
_cell.length_c   1.000
_cell.angle_alpha   90.00
_cell.angle_beta   90.00
_cell.angle_gamma   90.00
#
_symmetry.space_group_name_H-M   'P 1'
#
loop_
_entity.id
_entity.type
_entity.pdbx_description
1 polymer ?
#
loop_
_entity_poly.entity_id
_entity_poly.type
_entity_poly.pdbx_seq_one_letter_code
_entity_poly.pdbx_strand_id
1 'polypeptide(L)'
;MLAEEVDGQVSRFVWPWRFEVGKNSADINRQLDRLGFFATVNLSPDILSDVPSYRVSRLQRQGERYFADGLRDISSDRRLAIIAVCAVAWRAVLADAVIETHDRIVGKTWQGARKLCDAKIADAKPTVQDPLRAFKSLGAALLDARSDGAPLDQATELACGWERLEGLVATAAGLTDTMAADPLAHVGQGDHRFRRYAPRMLRALDIQAAGVTAPLLQCSALIADDQRPEERPVGFLRRSSKWHRHLNTQEEDSHRLWEVAVLFHLRDAFRSGDIWVPHSRRYSDLKQAL
;
A
#
# COMPACT_ATOMS: atom_id res chain seq x y z
N MET A 1 0.23 -22.76 -31.12
CA MET A 1 -0.61 -22.10 -30.09
C MET A 1 -1.78 -22.97 -29.57
N LEU A 2 -1.83 -24.28 -29.86
CA LEU A 2 -2.78 -25.24 -29.26
C LEU A 2 -2.18 -26.64 -28.99
N ALA A 3 -0.86 -26.78 -29.01
CA ALA A 3 -0.19 -28.06 -28.82
C ALA A 3 1.07 -27.84 -27.96
N GLU A 4 0.89 -27.79 -26.66
CA GLU A 4 1.91 -28.15 -25.69
C GLU A 4 1.15 -28.90 -24.60
N GLU A 5 1.13 -30.22 -24.75
CA GLU A 5 0.75 -31.14 -23.69
C GLU A 5 1.92 -31.21 -22.71
N VAL A 6 1.68 -30.78 -21.48
CA VAL A 6 2.52 -31.11 -20.33
C VAL A 6 1.65 -31.97 -19.44
N ASP A 7 2.05 -33.23 -19.30
CA ASP A 7 1.52 -34.31 -18.47
C ASP A 7 -0.01 -34.38 -18.30
N GLY A 8 -0.57 -35.38 -19.00
CA GLY A 8 -1.94 -35.87 -18.96
C GLY A 8 -2.79 -35.39 -17.79
N GLN A 9 -3.88 -34.70 -18.14
CA GLN A 9 -4.95 -34.19 -17.27
C GLN A 9 -4.66 -32.90 -16.50
N VAL A 10 -4.59 -31.75 -17.20
CA VAL A 10 -5.52 -30.62 -17.00
C VAL A 10 -5.45 -29.73 -18.26
N SER A 11 -6.58 -29.64 -18.95
CA SER A 11 -6.79 -28.65 -20.00
C SER A 11 -6.54 -27.23 -19.47
N ARG A 12 -5.59 -26.52 -20.10
CA ARG A 12 -4.98 -25.21 -19.72
C ARG A 12 -5.96 -24.02 -19.52
N PHE A 13 -7.27 -24.27 -19.50
CA PHE A 13 -8.33 -23.28 -19.37
C PHE A 13 -9.26 -23.48 -18.15
N VAL A 14 -8.98 -24.42 -17.25
CA VAL A 14 -9.75 -24.56 -16.01
C VAL A 14 -9.09 -23.75 -14.89
N TRP A 15 -9.25 -22.43 -14.91
CA TRP A 15 -9.08 -21.64 -13.69
C TRP A 15 -10.45 -21.15 -13.21
N PRO A 16 -10.82 -21.39 -11.93
CA PRO A 16 -11.98 -20.73 -11.35
C PRO A 16 -11.82 -19.23 -11.54
N TRP A 17 -12.81 -18.60 -12.17
CA TRP A 17 -12.84 -17.25 -12.74
C TRP A 17 -12.90 -16.12 -11.71
N ARG A 18 -12.04 -16.20 -10.70
CA ARG A 18 -11.77 -15.12 -9.76
C ARG A 18 -10.26 -15.08 -9.60
N PHE A 19 -9.60 -14.15 -10.28
CA PHE A 19 -8.24 -13.80 -9.94
C PHE A 19 -8.29 -13.29 -8.50
N GLU A 20 -7.96 -14.18 -7.56
CA GLU A 20 -8.06 -13.84 -6.15
C GLU A 20 -7.08 -12.72 -5.86
N VAL A 21 -7.58 -11.73 -5.15
CA VAL A 21 -6.75 -10.68 -4.61
C VAL A 21 -5.76 -11.34 -3.65
N GLY A 22 -4.48 -11.13 -3.91
CA GLY A 22 -3.38 -11.68 -3.14
C GLY A 22 -3.28 -11.07 -1.74
N LYS A 23 -2.28 -11.56 -1.00
CA LYS A 23 -1.99 -11.18 0.37
C LYS A 23 -0.54 -10.74 0.57
N ASN A 24 0.36 -11.03 -0.37
CA ASN A 24 1.80 -10.80 -0.25
C ASN A 24 2.49 -10.56 -1.61
N SER A 25 3.80 -10.28 -1.59
CA SER A 25 4.61 -10.02 -2.78
C SER A 25 4.72 -11.21 -3.74
N ALA A 26 4.53 -12.45 -3.28
CA ALA A 26 4.55 -13.62 -4.17
C ALA A 26 3.23 -13.74 -4.96
N ASP A 27 2.10 -13.47 -4.31
CA ASP A 27 0.79 -13.47 -4.97
C ASP A 27 0.73 -12.45 -6.11
N ILE A 28 1.17 -11.22 -5.85
CA ILE A 28 1.19 -10.16 -6.87
C ILE A 28 2.15 -10.49 -8.01
N ASN A 29 3.31 -11.09 -7.74
CA ASN A 29 4.22 -11.53 -8.82
C ASN A 29 3.57 -12.61 -9.71
N ARG A 30 2.86 -13.58 -9.12
CA ARG A 30 2.09 -14.57 -9.89
C ARG A 30 0.97 -13.95 -10.71
N GLN A 31 0.32 -12.90 -10.22
CA GLN A 31 -0.65 -12.13 -10.99
C GLN A 31 0.02 -11.36 -12.14
N LEU A 32 1.19 -10.75 -11.89
CA LEU A 32 2.00 -10.06 -12.91
C LEU A 32 2.55 -11.00 -13.98
N ASP A 33 2.85 -12.26 -13.66
CA ASP A 33 3.22 -13.29 -14.65
C ASP A 33 2.06 -13.55 -15.62
N ARG A 34 0.84 -13.69 -15.09
CA ARG A 34 -0.37 -13.87 -15.90
C ARG A 34 -0.68 -12.63 -16.73
N LEU A 35 -0.53 -11.44 -16.15
CA LEU A 35 -0.73 -10.18 -16.86
C LEU A 35 0.29 -10.02 -18.00
N GLY A 36 1.55 -10.40 -17.76
CA GLY A 36 2.60 -10.44 -18.77
C GLY A 36 2.29 -11.40 -19.93
N PHE A 37 1.69 -12.56 -19.64
CA PHE A 37 1.21 -13.47 -20.69
C PHE A 37 0.15 -12.81 -21.59
N PHE A 38 -0.78 -12.03 -21.03
CA PHE A 38 -1.75 -11.31 -21.86
C PHE A 38 -1.14 -10.15 -22.65
N ALA A 39 -0.03 -9.57 -22.18
CA ALA A 39 0.71 -8.56 -22.92
C ALA A 39 1.37 -9.13 -24.19
N THR A 40 1.84 -10.38 -24.17
CA THR A 40 2.44 -11.00 -25.37
C THR A 40 1.42 -11.32 -26.47
N VAL A 41 0.15 -11.48 -26.12
CA VAL A 41 -0.95 -11.67 -27.08
C VAL A 41 -1.24 -10.38 -27.87
N ASN A 42 -0.71 -9.23 -27.45
CA ASN A 42 -0.80 -7.92 -28.09
C ASN A 42 -2.22 -7.55 -28.57
N LEU A 43 -3.23 -7.88 -27.76
CA LEU A 43 -4.61 -7.57 -28.05
C LEU A 43 -4.97 -6.21 -27.41
N SER A 44 -5.24 -5.21 -28.24
CA SER A 44 -5.77 -3.94 -27.74
C SER A 44 -7.18 -4.15 -27.19
N PRO A 45 -7.52 -3.60 -26.01
CA PRO A 45 -8.90 -3.55 -25.52
C PRO A 45 -9.87 -2.88 -26.51
N ASP A 46 -9.38 -1.97 -27.35
CA ASP A 46 -10.16 -1.22 -28.33
C ASP A 46 -10.74 -2.10 -29.44
N ILE A 47 -10.29 -3.35 -29.59
CA ILE A 47 -10.89 -4.30 -30.53
C ILE A 47 -12.40 -4.52 -30.27
N LEU A 48 -12.87 -4.16 -29.07
CA LEU A 48 -14.27 -4.29 -28.67
C LEU A 48 -15.04 -2.95 -28.71
N SER A 49 -14.42 -1.81 -29.08
CA SER A 49 -15.04 -0.48 -29.01
C SER A 49 -16.34 -0.38 -29.83
N ASP A 50 -16.34 -0.99 -31.02
CA ASP A 50 -17.45 -0.94 -31.97
C ASP A 50 -18.43 -2.11 -31.81
N VAL A 51 -18.18 -2.98 -30.82
CA VAL A 51 -19.00 -4.15 -30.56
C VAL A 51 -20.03 -3.82 -29.49
N PRO A 52 -21.35 -3.96 -29.77
CA PRO A 52 -22.37 -3.70 -28.76
C PRO A 52 -22.15 -4.49 -27.47
N SER A 53 -22.26 -3.83 -26.32
CA SER A 53 -21.94 -4.37 -24.98
C SER A 53 -22.68 -5.68 -24.65
N TYR A 54 -23.92 -5.84 -25.13
CA TYR A 54 -24.69 -7.07 -24.94
C TYR A 54 -24.09 -8.27 -25.70
N ARG A 55 -23.44 -8.04 -26.86
CA ARG A 55 -22.74 -9.09 -27.62
C ARG A 55 -21.45 -9.49 -26.92
N VAL A 56 -20.68 -8.50 -26.45
CA VAL A 56 -19.48 -8.74 -25.62
C VAL A 56 -19.84 -9.57 -24.39
N SER A 57 -20.85 -9.15 -23.65
CA SER A 57 -21.34 -9.87 -22.46
C SER A 57 -21.77 -11.30 -22.77
N ARG A 58 -22.44 -11.52 -23.91
CA ARG A 58 -22.87 -12.86 -24.35
C ARG A 58 -21.68 -13.76 -24.70
N LEU A 59 -20.68 -13.24 -25.40
CA LEU A 59 -19.46 -13.98 -25.77
C LEU A 59 -18.61 -14.28 -24.52
N GLN A 60 -18.51 -13.34 -23.60
CA GLN A 60 -17.81 -13.55 -22.32
C GLN A 60 -18.46 -14.69 -21.52
N ARG A 61 -19.80 -14.66 -21.35
CA ARG A 61 -20.54 -15.74 -20.66
C ARG A 61 -20.40 -17.10 -21.36
N GLN A 62 -20.24 -17.10 -22.68
CA GLN A 62 -19.97 -18.31 -23.45
C GLN A 62 -18.56 -18.84 -23.14
N GLY A 63 -17.53 -17.99 -23.22
CA GLY A 63 -16.16 -18.36 -22.86
C GLY A 63 -16.00 -18.82 -21.41
N GLU A 64 -16.78 -18.25 -20.48
CA GLU A 64 -16.83 -18.68 -19.07
C GLU A 64 -17.39 -20.11 -18.90
N ARG A 65 -18.23 -20.58 -19.83
CA ARG A 65 -18.91 -21.89 -19.75
C ARG A 65 -18.21 -22.99 -20.54
N TYR A 66 -17.52 -22.64 -21.62
CA TYR A 66 -16.82 -23.62 -22.44
C TYR A 66 -15.53 -24.08 -21.73
N PHE A 67 -15.49 -25.35 -21.31
CA PHE A 67 -14.22 -26.04 -21.10
C PHE A 67 -13.41 -26.01 -22.41
N ALA A 68 -12.07 -26.05 -22.35
CA ALA A 68 -11.25 -25.89 -23.57
C ALA A 68 -11.58 -26.91 -24.67
N ASP A 69 -12.12 -28.07 -24.32
CA ASP A 69 -12.58 -29.07 -25.28
C ASP A 69 -13.83 -28.60 -26.05
N GLY A 70 -14.78 -27.92 -25.40
CA GLY A 70 -15.96 -27.36 -26.05
C GLY A 70 -15.67 -26.14 -26.94
N LEU A 71 -14.50 -25.51 -26.81
CA LEU A 71 -14.05 -24.46 -27.73
C LEU A 71 -13.52 -25.04 -29.05
N ARG A 72 -13.01 -26.28 -29.07
CA ARG A 72 -12.44 -26.89 -30.29
C ARG A 72 -13.49 -27.14 -31.37
N ASP A 73 -14.72 -27.44 -30.96
CA ASP A 73 -15.86 -27.73 -31.84
C ASP A 73 -16.59 -26.49 -32.39
N ILE A 74 -16.14 -25.29 -32.02
CA ILE A 74 -16.71 -24.02 -32.50
C ILE A 74 -15.98 -23.57 -33.76
N SER A 75 -16.70 -22.94 -34.71
CA SER A 75 -16.10 -22.34 -35.91
C SER A 75 -14.95 -21.39 -35.56
N SER A 76 -13.94 -21.34 -36.41
CA SER A 76 -12.70 -20.58 -36.18
C SER A 76 -12.97 -19.15 -35.72
N ASP A 77 -13.85 -18.45 -36.41
CA ASP A 77 -14.07 -17.01 -36.21
C ASP A 77 -14.80 -16.75 -34.90
N ARG A 78 -15.80 -17.59 -34.59
CA ARG A 78 -16.53 -17.48 -33.32
C ARG A 78 -15.66 -17.87 -32.13
N ARG A 79 -14.80 -18.87 -32.28
CA ARG A 79 -13.82 -19.26 -31.27
C ARG A 79 -12.84 -18.12 -30.99
N LEU A 80 -12.29 -17.49 -32.04
CA LEU A 80 -11.40 -16.35 -31.92
C LEU A 80 -12.09 -15.15 -31.26
N ALA A 81 -13.35 -14.85 -31.62
CA ALA A 81 -14.13 -13.78 -30.99
C ALA A 81 -14.35 -14.02 -29.48
N ILE A 82 -14.66 -15.27 -29.08
CA ILE A 82 -14.79 -15.62 -27.66
C ILE A 82 -13.45 -15.43 -26.94
N ILE A 83 -12.36 -15.95 -27.50
CA ILE A 83 -11.02 -15.84 -26.90
C ILE A 83 -10.60 -14.37 -26.77
N ALA A 84 -10.83 -13.54 -27.79
CA ALA A 84 -10.49 -12.13 -27.76
C ALA A 84 -11.27 -11.38 -26.67
N VAL A 85 -12.59 -11.58 -26.59
CA VAL A 85 -13.45 -10.99 -25.54
C VAL A 85 -12.98 -11.43 -24.15
N CYS A 86 -12.70 -12.72 -23.96
CA CYS A 86 -12.22 -13.24 -22.68
C CYS A 86 -10.85 -12.68 -22.32
N ALA A 87 -9.92 -12.57 -23.27
CA ALA A 87 -8.58 -12.02 -23.03
C ALA A 87 -8.65 -10.56 -22.55
N VAL A 88 -9.45 -9.71 -23.20
CA VAL A 88 -9.65 -8.32 -22.75
C VAL A 88 -10.27 -8.27 -21.36
N ALA A 89 -11.34 -9.06 -21.13
CA ALA A 89 -12.00 -9.13 -19.84
C ALA A 89 -11.08 -9.63 -18.71
N TRP A 90 -10.23 -10.62 -18.99
CA TRP A 90 -9.28 -11.17 -18.04
C TRP A 90 -8.16 -10.20 -17.68
N ARG A 91 -7.63 -9.49 -18.67
CA ARG A 91 -6.62 -8.46 -18.46
C ARG A 91 -7.13 -7.39 -17.50
N ALA A 92 -8.39 -6.95 -17.68
CA ALA A 92 -9.05 -6.01 -16.78
C ALA A 92 -9.17 -6.53 -15.35
N VAL A 93 -9.67 -7.76 -15.15
CA VAL A 93 -9.81 -8.36 -13.81
C VAL A 93 -8.45 -8.60 -13.14
N LEU A 94 -7.42 -8.96 -13.91
CA LEU A 94 -6.06 -9.14 -13.40
C LEU A 94 -5.45 -7.81 -12.95
N ALA A 95 -5.62 -6.73 -13.73
CA ALA A 95 -5.17 -5.40 -13.35
C ALA A 95 -5.81 -4.98 -12.01
N ASP A 96 -7.12 -5.17 -11.86
CA ASP A 96 -7.83 -4.89 -10.60
C ASP A 96 -7.27 -5.71 -9.43
N ALA A 97 -7.05 -7.01 -9.65
CA ALA A 97 -6.52 -7.89 -8.63
C ALA A 97 -5.09 -7.48 -8.20
N VAL A 98 -4.25 -7.02 -9.12
CA VAL A 98 -2.91 -6.48 -8.84
C VAL A 98 -3.01 -5.22 -7.98
N ILE A 99 -3.85 -4.26 -8.35
CA ILE A 99 -4.04 -3.00 -7.61
C ILE A 99 -4.58 -3.29 -6.20
N GLU A 100 -5.57 -4.16 -6.06
CA GLU A 100 -6.12 -4.55 -4.75
C GLU A 100 -5.11 -5.33 -3.90
N THR A 101 -4.22 -6.11 -4.53
CA THR A 101 -3.16 -6.82 -3.82
C THR A 101 -2.13 -5.83 -3.29
N HIS A 102 -1.75 -4.83 -4.10
CA HIS A 102 -0.90 -3.72 -3.66
C HIS A 102 -1.53 -2.97 -2.48
N ASP A 103 -2.82 -2.62 -2.57
CA ASP A 103 -3.58 -1.97 -1.49
C ASP A 103 -3.49 -2.75 -0.17
N ARG A 104 -3.66 -4.08 -0.23
CA ARG A 104 -3.54 -4.95 0.95
C ARG A 104 -2.13 -5.01 1.51
N ILE A 105 -1.09 -5.02 0.66
CA ILE A 105 0.31 -5.04 1.10
C ILE A 105 0.66 -3.73 1.82
N VAL A 106 0.23 -2.59 1.28
CA VAL A 106 0.37 -1.28 1.93
C VAL A 106 -0.38 -1.25 3.27
N GLY A 107 -1.64 -1.68 3.28
CA GLY A 107 -2.44 -1.76 4.50
C GLY A 107 -1.80 -2.63 5.59
N LYS A 108 -1.28 -3.80 5.24
CA LYS A 108 -0.54 -4.66 6.19
C LYS A 108 0.74 -4.02 6.70
N THR A 109 1.45 -3.30 5.83
CA THR A 109 2.70 -2.62 6.21
C THR A 109 2.41 -1.50 7.22
N TRP A 110 1.37 -0.70 7.00
CA TRP A 110 0.89 0.28 7.97
C TRP A 110 0.45 -0.37 9.30
N GLN A 111 -0.35 -1.44 9.23
CA GLN A 111 -0.81 -2.13 10.44
C GLN A 111 0.33 -2.77 11.23
N GLY A 112 1.36 -3.28 10.56
CA GLY A 112 2.57 -3.77 11.22
C GLY A 112 3.32 -2.66 11.96
N ALA A 113 3.54 -1.51 11.30
CA ALA A 113 4.17 -0.35 11.91
C ALA A 113 3.37 0.19 13.11
N ARG A 114 2.04 0.28 12.96
CA ARG A 114 1.15 0.67 14.05
C ARG A 114 1.22 -0.29 15.23
N LYS A 115 1.19 -1.60 14.99
CA LYS A 115 1.31 -2.61 16.05
C LYS A 115 2.62 -2.50 16.84
N LEU A 116 3.73 -2.13 16.18
CA LEU A 116 5.00 -1.90 16.87
C LEU A 116 4.92 -0.70 17.82
N CYS A 117 4.33 0.42 17.37
CA CYS A 117 4.09 1.58 18.24
C CYS A 117 3.14 1.23 19.39
N ASP A 118 2.01 0.59 19.09
CA ASP A 118 1.00 0.21 20.09
C ASP A 118 1.61 -0.74 21.14
N ALA A 119 2.48 -1.67 20.73
CA ALA A 119 3.20 -2.56 21.63
C ALA A 119 4.18 -1.80 22.54
N LYS A 120 4.95 -0.84 22.00
CA LYS A 120 5.85 0.01 22.80
C LYS A 120 5.07 0.85 23.82
N ILE A 121 3.93 1.41 23.43
CA ILE A 121 3.06 2.18 24.34
C ILE A 121 2.48 1.26 25.42
N ALA A 122 2.06 0.05 25.06
CA ALA A 122 1.55 -0.92 26.02
C ALA A 122 2.61 -1.35 27.05
N ASP A 123 3.85 -1.56 26.60
CA ASP A 123 4.99 -1.92 27.45
C ASP A 123 5.45 -0.76 28.35
N ALA A 124 5.35 0.48 27.87
CA ALA A 124 5.64 1.68 28.65
C ALA A 124 4.58 2.01 29.71
N LYS A 125 3.32 1.61 29.49
CA LYS A 125 2.17 1.90 30.36
C LYS A 125 2.36 1.58 31.85
N PRO A 126 2.90 0.42 32.28
CA PRO A 126 3.17 0.16 33.69
C PRO A 126 4.18 1.15 34.29
N THR A 127 5.22 1.51 33.54
CA THR A 127 6.27 2.45 33.95
C THR A 127 5.76 3.89 34.08
N VAL A 128 4.59 4.24 33.53
CA VAL A 128 3.99 5.57 33.64
C VAL A 128 3.39 5.85 35.02
N GLN A 129 2.92 4.82 35.74
CA GLN A 129 2.16 5.04 36.98
C GLN A 129 3.00 5.61 38.11
N ASP A 130 4.24 5.12 38.29
CA ASP A 130 5.08 5.54 39.40
C ASP A 130 5.59 6.98 39.27
N PRO A 131 6.05 7.44 38.08
CA PRO A 131 6.37 8.85 37.88
C PRO A 131 5.17 9.77 38.07
N LEU A 132 3.99 9.43 37.53
CA LEU A 132 2.80 10.26 37.73
C LEU A 132 2.39 10.35 39.20
N ARG A 133 2.50 9.25 39.95
CA ARG A 133 2.24 9.26 41.40
C ARG A 133 3.25 10.13 42.13
N ALA A 134 4.53 10.02 41.79
CA ALA A 134 5.58 10.83 42.41
C ALA A 134 5.44 12.32 42.09
N PHE A 135 5.10 12.70 40.85
CA PHE A 135 4.81 14.08 40.49
C PHE A 135 3.56 14.63 41.19
N LYS A 136 2.51 13.80 41.36
CA LYS A 136 1.33 14.19 42.13
C LYS A 136 1.70 14.47 43.60
N SER A 137 2.50 13.60 44.22
CA SER A 137 2.95 13.78 45.60
C SER A 137 3.83 15.02 45.76
N LEU A 138 4.79 15.22 44.85
CA LEU A 138 5.63 16.42 44.83
C LEU A 138 4.80 17.69 44.66
N GLY A 139 3.86 17.69 43.71
CA GLY A 139 2.96 18.82 43.49
C GLY A 139 2.10 19.15 44.71
N ALA A 140 1.59 18.14 45.41
CA ALA A 140 0.86 18.33 46.66
C ALA A 140 1.74 18.96 47.75
N ALA A 141 2.94 18.40 47.99
CA ALA A 141 3.87 18.92 48.99
C ALA A 141 4.28 20.39 48.71
N LEU A 142 4.49 20.74 47.44
CA LEU A 142 4.79 22.11 47.04
C LEU A 142 3.61 23.06 47.23
N LEU A 143 2.38 22.61 46.98
CA LEU A 143 1.17 23.41 47.19
C LEU A 143 0.90 23.63 48.68
N ASP A 144 1.11 22.61 49.52
CA ASP A 144 0.98 22.69 50.97
C ASP A 144 2.03 23.66 51.54
N ALA A 145 3.31 23.48 51.17
CA ALA A 145 4.39 24.37 51.60
C ALA A 145 4.15 25.83 51.18
N ARG A 146 3.63 26.06 49.96
CA ARG A 146 3.26 27.40 49.52
C ARG A 146 2.12 28.00 50.34
N SER A 147 1.15 27.19 50.75
CA SER A 147 0.00 27.63 51.56
C SER A 147 0.42 27.97 52.99
N ASP A 148 1.37 27.21 53.53
CA ASP A 148 1.89 27.38 54.89
C ASP A 148 3.04 28.40 54.99
N GLY A 149 3.47 28.99 53.86
CA GLY A 149 4.60 29.92 53.79
C GLY A 149 5.96 29.25 54.07
N ALA A 150 6.04 27.93 53.95
CA ALA A 150 7.24 27.13 54.18
C ALA A 150 8.19 27.16 52.96
N PRO A 151 9.51 26.94 53.15
CA PRO A 151 10.48 26.91 52.06
C PRO A 151 10.24 25.73 51.12
N LEU A 152 10.03 26.03 49.83
CA LEU A 152 9.75 25.02 48.80
C LEU A 152 10.89 24.01 48.60
N ASP A 153 12.13 24.46 48.78
CA ASP A 153 13.32 23.61 48.66
C ASP A 153 13.28 22.45 49.66
N GLN A 154 12.91 22.74 50.92
CA GLN A 154 12.74 21.73 51.95
C GLN A 154 11.56 20.78 51.65
N ALA A 155 10.49 21.30 51.05
CA ALA A 155 9.34 20.49 50.65
C ALA A 155 9.68 19.52 49.50
N THR A 156 10.49 19.95 48.52
CA THR A 156 10.98 19.09 47.44
C THR A 156 11.90 17.99 47.98
N GLU A 157 12.83 18.34 48.86
CA GLU A 157 13.76 17.39 49.47
C GLU A 157 13.03 16.32 50.30
N LEU A 158 12.02 16.73 51.08
CA LEU A 158 11.20 15.81 51.89
C LEU A 158 10.25 14.94 51.05
N ALA A 159 9.73 15.46 49.93
CA ALA A 159 8.76 14.74 49.11
C ALA A 159 9.39 13.63 48.27
N CYS A 160 10.53 13.91 47.62
CA CYS A 160 11.21 12.92 46.80
C CYS A 160 12.74 13.09 46.68
N GLY A 161 13.30 14.26 46.99
CA GLY A 161 14.72 14.56 46.79
C GLY A 161 15.04 15.02 45.36
N TRP A 162 16.01 15.94 45.22
CA TRP A 162 16.38 16.52 43.92
C TRP A 162 16.90 15.49 42.90
N GLU A 163 17.75 14.56 43.31
CA GLU A 163 18.28 13.50 42.42
C GLU A 163 17.18 12.60 41.85
N ARG A 164 16.21 12.23 42.70
CA ARG A 164 15.06 11.42 42.27
C ARG A 164 14.15 12.22 41.34
N LEU A 165 13.98 13.53 41.58
CA LEU A 165 13.22 14.40 40.69
C LEU A 165 13.84 14.46 39.29
N GLU A 166 15.16 14.57 39.17
CA GLU A 166 15.87 14.51 37.87
C GLU A 166 15.57 13.20 37.14
N GLY A 167 15.67 12.06 37.84
CA GLY A 167 15.35 10.74 37.29
C GLY A 167 13.88 10.60 36.84
N LEU A 168 12.94 11.18 37.61
CA LEU A 168 11.52 11.21 37.27
C LEU A 168 11.25 12.07 36.03
N VAL A 169 11.91 13.23 35.90
CA VAL A 169 11.80 14.10 34.72
C VAL A 169 12.36 13.41 33.48
N ALA A 170 13.53 12.78 33.58
CA ALA A 170 14.11 12.01 32.48
C ALA A 170 13.20 10.85 32.04
N THR A 171 12.63 10.12 33.01
CA THR A 171 11.68 9.03 32.74
C THR A 171 10.41 9.56 32.07
N ALA A 172 9.85 10.68 32.55
CA ALA A 172 8.67 11.29 31.95
C ALA A 172 8.91 11.82 30.53
N ALA A 173 10.09 12.38 30.26
CA ALA A 173 10.49 12.78 28.91
C ALA A 173 10.53 11.57 27.97
N GLY A 174 11.21 10.48 28.36
CA GLY A 174 11.29 9.25 27.54
C GLY A 174 9.92 8.58 27.32
N LEU A 175 9.03 8.62 28.32
CA LEU A 175 7.65 8.13 28.19
C LEU A 175 6.84 9.01 27.22
N THR A 176 6.99 10.33 27.31
CA THR A 176 6.31 11.27 26.40
C THR A 176 6.73 11.03 24.96
N ASP A 177 8.03 10.83 24.71
CA ASP A 177 8.57 10.50 23.39
C ASP A 177 8.03 9.16 22.88
N THR A 178 7.95 8.14 23.75
CA THR A 178 7.39 6.83 23.42
C THR A 178 5.91 6.93 23.03
N MET A 179 5.13 7.74 23.75
CA MET A 179 3.72 7.97 23.44
C MET A 179 3.50 8.85 22.21
N ALA A 180 4.45 9.71 21.87
CA ALA A 180 4.44 10.53 20.66
C ALA A 180 4.97 9.80 19.41
N ALA A 181 5.45 8.57 19.56
CA ALA A 181 6.05 7.78 18.48
C ALA A 181 5.06 7.59 17.30
N ASP A 182 5.47 8.06 16.12
CA ASP A 182 4.67 7.97 14.90
C ASP A 182 4.93 6.65 14.16
N PRO A 183 3.88 5.86 13.84
CA PRO A 183 4.02 4.65 13.03
C PRO A 183 4.80 4.83 11.73
N LEU A 184 4.78 6.03 11.11
CA LEU A 184 5.55 6.33 9.90
C LEU A 184 7.04 6.03 10.03
N ALA A 185 7.62 6.17 11.24
CA ALA A 185 9.02 5.86 11.52
C ALA A 185 9.37 4.37 11.31
N HIS A 186 8.36 3.49 11.22
CA HIS A 186 8.55 2.04 11.07
C HIS A 186 8.07 1.49 9.73
N VAL A 187 7.41 2.31 8.89
CA VAL A 187 6.87 1.85 7.60
C VAL A 187 7.98 1.45 6.62
N GLY A 188 9.14 2.12 6.69
CA GLY A 188 10.33 1.81 5.88
C GLY A 188 10.82 0.36 6.01
N GLN A 189 10.56 -0.31 7.14
CA GLN A 189 10.91 -1.74 7.34
C GLN A 189 10.21 -2.67 6.33
N GLY A 190 9.11 -2.21 5.71
CA GLY A 190 8.38 -2.92 4.67
C GLY A 190 8.97 -2.78 3.26
N ASP A 191 9.97 -1.93 3.04
CA ASP A 191 10.55 -1.61 1.72
C ASP A 191 10.88 -2.85 0.89
N HIS A 192 11.58 -3.82 1.49
CA HIS A 192 11.98 -5.06 0.81
C HIS A 192 10.81 -5.83 0.18
N ARG A 193 9.58 -5.71 0.73
CA ARG A 193 8.39 -6.36 0.16
C ARG A 193 7.92 -5.64 -1.08
N PHE A 194 8.03 -4.32 -1.12
CA PHE A 194 7.65 -3.48 -2.25
C PHE A 194 8.62 -3.67 -3.41
N ARG A 195 9.93 -3.61 -3.18
CA ARG A 195 10.96 -3.76 -4.24
C ARG A 195 10.83 -5.06 -5.04
N ARG A 196 10.28 -6.12 -4.43
CA ARG A 196 10.03 -7.41 -5.10
C ARG A 196 8.99 -7.38 -6.22
N TYR A 197 8.13 -6.36 -6.29
CA TYR A 197 7.06 -6.31 -7.28
C TYR A 197 6.78 -4.91 -7.85
N ALA A 198 7.07 -3.84 -7.10
CA ALA A 198 6.65 -2.49 -7.43
C ALA A 198 7.15 -2.04 -8.82
N PRO A 199 8.45 -2.16 -9.18
CA PRO A 199 8.90 -1.75 -10.51
C PRO A 199 8.17 -2.47 -11.64
N ARG A 200 7.95 -3.79 -11.47
CA ARG A 200 7.28 -4.63 -12.45
C ARG A 200 5.78 -4.32 -12.55
N MET A 201 5.12 -4.05 -11.43
CA MET A 201 3.73 -3.63 -11.38
C MET A 201 3.52 -2.32 -12.14
N LEU A 202 4.38 -1.33 -11.88
CA LEU A 202 4.29 -0.01 -12.50
C LEU A 202 4.53 -0.05 -14.01
N ARG A 203 5.38 -0.98 -14.49
CA ARG A 203 5.58 -1.21 -15.94
C ARG A 203 4.45 -2.01 -16.60
N ALA A 204 3.78 -2.89 -15.85
CA ALA A 204 2.76 -3.78 -16.40
C ALA A 204 1.37 -3.13 -16.47
N LEU A 205 1.11 -2.14 -15.63
CA LEU A 205 -0.15 -1.40 -15.62
C LEU A 205 -0.02 -0.13 -16.48
N ASP A 206 -1.01 0.10 -17.34
CA ASP A 206 -1.15 1.37 -18.05
C ASP A 206 -1.80 2.38 -17.11
N ILE A 207 -0.97 3.06 -16.31
CA ILE A 207 -1.43 3.97 -15.25
C ILE A 207 -1.61 5.37 -15.85
N GLN A 208 -2.83 5.89 -15.74
CA GLN A 208 -3.20 7.24 -16.13
C GLN A 208 -3.55 8.06 -14.89
N ALA A 209 -3.34 9.39 -14.95
CA ALA A 209 -3.45 10.26 -13.79
C ALA A 209 -4.12 11.59 -14.14
N ALA A 210 -4.85 12.15 -13.19
CA ALA A 210 -5.31 13.52 -13.27
C ALA A 210 -4.12 14.49 -13.24
N GLY A 211 -4.27 15.69 -13.81
CA GLY A 211 -3.17 16.67 -13.84
C GLY A 211 -2.59 16.99 -12.46
N VAL A 212 -3.41 16.97 -11.41
CA VAL A 212 -2.99 17.20 -10.01
C VAL A 212 -2.10 16.09 -9.44
N THR A 213 -2.18 14.86 -9.96
CA THR A 213 -1.38 13.71 -9.54
C THR A 213 -0.18 13.43 -10.46
N ALA A 214 0.06 14.28 -11.47
CA ALA A 214 1.22 14.16 -12.37
C ALA A 214 2.58 14.04 -11.63
N PRO A 215 2.86 14.79 -10.53
CA PRO A 215 4.10 14.59 -9.77
C PRO A 215 4.25 13.19 -9.20
N LEU A 216 3.14 12.56 -8.76
CA LEU A 216 3.15 11.20 -8.23
C LEU A 216 3.43 10.17 -9.34
N LEU A 217 2.87 10.38 -10.53
CA LEU A 217 3.10 9.51 -11.68
C LEU A 217 4.56 9.59 -12.15
N GLN A 218 5.15 10.79 -12.15
CA GLN A 218 6.59 10.98 -12.42
C GLN A 218 7.46 10.19 -11.44
N CYS A 219 7.20 10.30 -10.13
CA CYS A 219 7.92 9.52 -9.13
C CYS A 219 7.73 8.01 -9.31
N SER A 220 6.53 7.57 -9.70
CA SER A 220 6.24 6.17 -9.98
C SER A 220 7.02 5.66 -11.19
N ALA A 221 7.19 6.46 -12.24
CA ALA A 221 8.01 6.11 -13.41
C ALA A 221 9.49 5.88 -13.02
N LEU A 222 10.05 6.71 -12.14
CA LEU A 222 11.41 6.53 -11.63
C LEU A 222 11.57 5.17 -10.93
N ILE A 223 10.59 4.75 -10.11
CA ILE A 223 10.59 3.43 -9.47
C ILE A 223 10.41 2.30 -10.50
N ALA A 224 9.58 2.50 -11.52
CA ALA A 224 9.34 1.55 -12.59
C ALA A 224 10.64 1.17 -13.33
N ASP A 225 11.50 2.17 -13.51
CA ASP A 225 12.80 2.10 -14.19
C ASP A 225 13.98 1.78 -13.24
N ASP A 226 13.72 1.54 -11.95
CA ASP A 226 14.75 1.34 -10.89
C ASP A 226 15.77 2.50 -10.84
N GLN A 227 15.32 3.71 -11.16
CA GLN A 227 16.15 4.93 -11.14
C GLN A 227 16.27 5.47 -9.71
N ARG A 228 17.49 5.89 -9.35
CA ARG A 228 17.80 6.51 -8.06
C ARG A 228 18.23 7.96 -8.26
N PRO A 229 17.28 8.90 -8.36
CA PRO A 229 17.62 10.31 -8.55
C PRO A 229 18.36 10.83 -7.30
N GLU A 230 19.34 11.70 -7.52
CA GLU A 230 20.04 12.41 -6.42
C GLU A 230 19.05 13.27 -5.63
N GLU A 231 18.24 14.06 -6.36
CA GLU A 231 17.14 14.84 -5.80
C GLU A 231 15.83 14.06 -5.91
N ARG A 232 15.30 13.60 -4.77
CA ARG A 232 14.05 12.84 -4.71
C ARG A 232 12.86 13.78 -4.77
N PRO A 233 12.05 13.77 -5.85
CA PRO A 233 10.94 14.70 -5.96
C PRO A 233 9.88 14.38 -4.90
N VAL A 234 9.47 15.39 -4.14
CA VAL A 234 8.44 15.29 -3.10
C VAL A 234 7.20 16.12 -3.42
N GLY A 235 7.06 16.58 -4.67
CA GLY A 235 5.95 17.44 -5.11
C GLY A 235 4.56 16.79 -5.03
N PHE A 236 4.50 15.46 -4.91
CA PHE A 236 3.25 14.73 -4.65
C PHE A 236 2.79 14.81 -3.18
N LEU A 237 3.66 15.23 -2.27
CA LEU A 237 3.33 15.40 -0.85
C LEU A 237 2.75 16.80 -0.60
N ARG A 238 1.73 16.87 0.26
CA ARG A 238 1.26 18.15 0.80
C ARG A 238 2.33 18.75 1.72
N ARG A 239 2.50 20.07 1.73
CA ARG A 239 3.48 20.77 2.60
C ARG A 239 3.36 20.40 4.10
N SER A 240 2.15 20.15 4.60
CA SER A 240 1.91 19.77 5.99
C SER A 240 2.05 18.25 6.26
N SER A 241 2.46 17.48 5.26
CA SER A 241 2.55 16.03 5.35
C SER A 241 3.63 15.61 6.35
N LYS A 242 3.27 14.70 7.27
CA LYS A 242 4.23 14.09 8.21
C LYS A 242 5.38 13.37 7.48
N TRP A 243 5.15 12.91 6.25
CA TRP A 243 6.18 12.30 5.41
C TRP A 243 7.37 13.23 5.17
N HIS A 244 7.18 14.55 5.05
CA HIS A 244 8.30 15.49 4.91
C HIS A 244 9.26 15.43 6.09
N ARG A 245 8.72 15.38 7.32
CA ARG A 245 9.54 15.27 8.53
C ARG A 245 10.39 14.00 8.50
N HIS A 246 9.76 12.84 8.24
CA HIS A 246 10.46 11.56 8.25
C HIS A 246 11.49 11.41 7.12
N LEU A 247 11.20 11.95 5.93
CA LEU A 247 12.14 11.93 4.80
C LEU A 247 13.40 12.77 5.05
N ASN A 248 13.26 13.88 5.79
CA ASN A 248 14.38 14.75 6.13
C ASN A 248 15.23 14.22 7.31
N THR A 249 14.66 13.40 8.19
CA THR A 249 15.35 12.90 9.39
C THR A 249 16.19 11.65 9.14
N GLN A 250 15.87 10.82 8.14
CA GLN A 250 16.52 9.50 7.94
C GLN A 250 17.49 9.44 6.76
N GLU A 251 18.58 10.22 6.76
CA GLU A 251 19.48 10.38 5.60
C GLU A 251 19.94 9.05 4.95
N GLU A 252 20.41 8.06 5.72
CA GLU A 252 20.92 6.78 5.18
C GLU A 252 19.86 5.90 4.50
N ASP A 253 18.61 5.90 4.99
CA ASP A 253 17.50 5.10 4.45
C ASP A 253 16.48 5.94 3.67
N SER A 254 16.82 7.21 3.41
CA SER A 254 15.87 8.21 2.92
C SER A 254 15.34 7.91 1.51
N HIS A 255 16.08 7.17 0.68
CA HIS A 255 15.60 6.72 -0.64
C HIS A 255 14.55 5.60 -0.52
N ARG A 256 14.80 4.59 0.33
CA ARG A 256 13.81 3.51 0.59
C ARG A 256 12.52 4.08 1.16
N LEU A 257 12.62 5.00 2.10
CA LEU A 257 11.45 5.65 2.68
C LEU A 257 10.69 6.48 1.64
N TRP A 258 11.39 7.10 0.69
CA TRP A 258 10.77 7.81 -0.43
C TRP A 258 10.00 6.86 -1.36
N GLU A 259 10.58 5.72 -1.76
CA GLU A 259 9.87 4.72 -2.57
C GLU A 259 8.59 4.22 -1.87
N VAL A 260 8.71 3.93 -0.57
CA VAL A 260 7.57 3.55 0.27
C VAL A 260 6.52 4.67 0.31
N ALA A 261 6.92 5.93 0.43
CA ALA A 261 6.00 7.07 0.42
C ALA A 261 5.24 7.18 -0.91
N VAL A 262 5.92 7.02 -2.05
CA VAL A 262 5.31 7.02 -3.39
C VAL A 262 4.26 5.92 -3.48
N LEU A 263 4.60 4.70 -3.07
CA LEU A 263 3.71 3.54 -3.11
C LEU A 263 2.49 3.66 -2.19
N PHE A 264 2.64 4.32 -1.03
CA PHE A 264 1.51 4.65 -0.17
C PHE A 264 0.56 5.65 -0.82
N HIS A 265 1.11 6.70 -1.46
CA HIS A 265 0.29 7.71 -2.13
C HIS A 265 -0.34 7.18 -3.42
N LEU A 266 0.32 6.25 -4.12
CA LEU A 266 -0.22 5.58 -5.29
C LEU A 266 -1.50 4.79 -4.94
N ARG A 267 -1.48 4.03 -3.84
CA ARG A 267 -2.68 3.39 -3.29
C ARG A 267 -3.80 4.40 -3.03
N ASP A 268 -3.48 5.51 -2.36
CA ASP A 268 -4.49 6.51 -1.99
C ASP A 268 -5.06 7.22 -3.23
N ALA A 269 -4.24 7.42 -4.27
CA ALA A 269 -4.64 7.95 -5.57
C ALA A 269 -5.54 6.97 -6.35
N PHE A 270 -5.24 5.67 -6.34
CA PHE A 270 -6.15 4.65 -6.90
C PHE A 270 -7.49 4.59 -6.18
N ARG A 271 -7.50 4.75 -4.85
CA ARG A 271 -8.74 4.74 -4.03
C ARG A 271 -9.62 5.96 -4.25
N SER A 272 -9.01 7.11 -4.51
CA SER A 272 -9.72 8.37 -4.78
C SER A 272 -10.16 8.51 -6.24
N GLY A 273 -9.59 7.72 -7.15
CA GLY A 273 -9.83 7.83 -8.58
C GLY A 273 -8.99 8.92 -9.27
N ASP A 274 -8.06 9.56 -8.57
CA ASP A 274 -7.12 10.53 -9.15
C ASP A 274 -6.08 9.85 -10.06
N ILE A 275 -5.93 8.53 -9.93
CA ILE A 275 -5.15 7.65 -10.80
C ILE A 275 -6.04 6.45 -11.17
N TRP A 276 -5.99 6.03 -12.43
CA TRP A 276 -6.79 4.94 -12.97
C TRP A 276 -6.00 4.09 -13.97
N VAL A 277 -6.53 2.91 -14.31
CA VAL A 277 -6.05 2.07 -15.40
C VAL A 277 -7.16 1.97 -16.44
N PRO A 278 -6.94 2.39 -17.71
CA PRO A 278 -7.93 2.25 -18.76
C PRO A 278 -8.42 0.81 -18.89
N HIS A 279 -9.72 0.66 -19.15
CA HIS A 279 -10.39 -0.65 -19.29
C HIS A 279 -10.31 -1.59 -18.06
N SER A 280 -9.83 -1.11 -16.91
CA SER A 280 -10.03 -1.75 -15.61
C SER A 280 -11.53 -1.81 -15.27
N ARG A 281 -11.99 -2.81 -14.51
CA ARG A 281 -13.40 -2.87 -14.10
C ARG A 281 -13.70 -1.99 -12.89
N ARG A 282 -12.75 -1.87 -11.96
CA ARG A 282 -12.93 -1.15 -10.68
C ARG A 282 -12.18 0.17 -10.59
N TYR A 283 -11.08 0.28 -11.31
CA TYR A 283 -10.15 1.41 -11.27
C TYR A 283 -10.05 2.08 -12.65
N SER A 284 -11.13 2.08 -13.44
CA SER A 284 -11.23 2.88 -14.67
C SER A 284 -11.71 4.30 -14.37
N ASP A 285 -11.49 5.23 -15.31
CA ASP A 285 -11.98 6.60 -15.19
C ASP A 285 -13.52 6.60 -15.15
N LEU A 286 -14.08 7.01 -14.01
CA LEU A 286 -15.52 7.14 -13.80
C LEU A 286 -16.17 8.10 -14.80
N LYS A 287 -15.40 9.04 -15.39
CA LYS A 287 -15.91 10.00 -16.38
C LYS A 287 -16.13 9.39 -17.77
N GLN A 288 -15.51 8.25 -18.08
CA GLN A 288 -15.77 7.52 -19.34
C GLN A 288 -16.95 6.55 -19.24
N ALA A 289 -17.48 6.31 -18.04
CA ALA A 289 -18.56 5.37 -17.77
C ALA A 289 -19.96 6.01 -17.70
N LEU A 290 -20.08 7.32 -17.99
CA LEU A 290 -21.32 8.10 -17.98
C LEU A 290 -21.62 8.71 -19.35
#